data_AF-A0A6G0VP04-F1
#
_entry.id   AF-A0A6G0VP04-F1
#
_cell.length_a   1.000
_cell.length_b   1.000
_cell.length_c   1.000
_cell.angle_alpha   90.00
_cell.angle_beta   90.00
_cell.angle_gamma   90.00
#
_symmetry.space_group_name_H-M   'P 1'
#
loop_
_entity.id
_entity.type
_entity.pdbx_description
1 polymer ?
#
loop_
_entity_poly.entity_id
_entity_poly.type
_entity_poly.pdbx_seq_one_letter_code
_entity_poly.pdbx_strand_id
1 'polypeptide(L)'
;MPKITPALIIAINEAFEEEGETTINRRFAVHPYGKKRAEKGQFNIIYEELRRFPEKFFSYYKMSVKTFDELLNIVKSDLEKEQNIKGDTIPAVERLSITLK
;
A
#
# COMPACT_ATOMS: atom_id res chain seq x y z
N MET A 1 -30.91 2.17 -33.22
CA MET A 1 -29.86 2.29 -32.19
C MET A 1 -28.61 2.82 -32.87
N PRO A 2 -28.03 3.95 -32.40
CA PRO A 2 -26.78 4.46 -32.98
C PRO A 2 -25.68 3.40 -32.79
N LYS A 3 -24.97 3.07 -33.88
CA LYS A 3 -23.88 2.10 -33.84
C LYS A 3 -22.66 2.80 -33.23
N ILE A 4 -22.13 2.26 -32.14
CA ILE A 4 -20.88 2.73 -31.56
C ILE A 4 -19.77 2.43 -32.58
N THR A 5 -19.16 3.48 -33.13
CA THR A 5 -18.06 3.37 -34.09
C THR A 5 -16.73 3.63 -33.39
N PRO A 6 -15.62 3.06 -33.88
CA PRO A 6 -14.29 3.33 -33.33
C PRO A 6 -13.96 4.82 -33.28
N ALA A 7 -14.41 5.60 -34.27
CA ALA A 7 -14.24 7.05 -34.32
C ALA A 7 -14.98 7.77 -33.18
N LEU A 8 -16.17 7.31 -32.80
CA LEU A 8 -16.92 7.87 -31.69
C LEU A 8 -16.22 7.59 -30.34
N ILE A 9 -15.67 6.38 -30.18
CA ILE A 9 -14.89 6.02 -28.98
C ILE A 9 -13.64 6.88 -28.86
N ILE A 10 -12.93 7.10 -29.98
CA ILE A 10 -11.73 7.95 -30.01
C ILE A 10 -12.09 9.39 -29.65
N ALA A 11 -13.13 9.96 -30.27
CA ALA A 11 -13.55 11.34 -29.99
C ALA A 11 -14.02 11.52 -28.54
N ILE A 12 -14.67 10.51 -27.96
CA ILE A 12 -15.07 10.53 -26.54
C ILE A 12 -13.82 10.50 -25.65
N ASN A 13 -12.87 9.60 -25.90
CA ASN A 13 -11.63 9.51 -25.13
C ASN A 13 -10.81 10.80 -25.22
N GLU A 14 -10.71 11.40 -26.41
CA GLU A 14 -9.97 12.64 -26.67
C GLU A 14 -10.61 13.83 -25.93
N ALA A 15 -11.95 13.92 -25.93
CA ALA A 15 -12.68 14.92 -25.16
C ALA A 15 -12.57 14.74 -23.64
N PHE A 16 -12.38 13.50 -23.15
CA PHE A 16 -12.12 13.22 -21.74
C PHE A 16 -10.68 13.55 -21.32
N GLU A 17 -9.70 13.55 -22.22
CA GLU A 17 -8.32 13.93 -21.91
C GLU A 17 -8.13 15.46 -21.75
N GLU A 18 -8.95 16.29 -22.40
CA GLU A 18 -8.85 17.75 -22.31
C GLU A 18 -9.26 18.31 -20.92
N GLU A 19 -10.02 17.56 -20.11
CA GLU A 19 -10.41 17.96 -18.74
C GLU A 19 -9.49 17.38 -17.62
N GLY A 20 -8.23 17.07 -17.95
CA GLY A 20 -7.25 16.49 -17.01
C GLY A 20 -6.35 17.50 -16.30
N GLU A 21 -6.76 17.93 -15.10
CA GLU A 21 -5.96 18.32 -13.91
C GLU A 21 -4.70 19.21 -14.06
N THR A 22 -4.66 20.31 -13.31
CA THR A 22 -3.42 21.06 -13.03
C THR A 22 -2.39 20.17 -12.32
N THR A 23 -1.50 19.56 -13.10
CA THR A 23 -0.49 18.64 -12.56
C THR A 23 0.50 19.38 -11.68
N ILE A 24 0.42 19.13 -10.37
CA ILE A 24 1.51 19.50 -9.45
C ILE A 24 2.75 18.76 -9.97
N ASN A 25 3.77 19.50 -10.38
CA ASN A 25 4.98 18.95 -11.01
C ASN A 25 5.82 18.19 -9.96
N ARG A 26 5.35 17.00 -9.57
CA ARG A 26 6.03 16.12 -8.62
C ARG A 26 7.24 15.49 -9.30
N ARG A 27 8.45 15.81 -8.83
CA ARG A 27 9.71 15.22 -9.32
C ARG A 27 9.69 13.69 -9.30
N PHE A 28 8.99 13.09 -8.34
CA PHE A 28 8.77 11.65 -8.25
C PHE A 28 7.37 11.34 -7.70
N ALA A 29 6.67 10.36 -8.28
CA ALA A 29 5.45 9.80 -7.69
C ALA A 29 5.73 9.04 -6.38
N VAL A 30 6.84 8.29 -6.34
CA VAL A 30 7.45 7.69 -5.14
C VAL A 30 8.95 7.91 -5.24
N HIS A 31 9.56 8.45 -4.18
CA HIS A 31 11.00 8.74 -4.17
C HIS A 31 11.82 7.44 -4.31
N PRO A 32 12.96 7.43 -5.03
CA PRO A 32 13.81 6.23 -5.19
C PRO A 32 14.25 5.59 -3.87
N TYR A 33 14.36 6.38 -2.79
CA TYR A 33 14.59 5.88 -1.44
C TYR A 33 13.49 4.90 -0.98
N GLY A 34 12.22 5.27 -1.19
CA GLY A 34 11.06 4.44 -0.83
C GLY A 34 10.92 3.17 -1.67
N LYS A 35 11.50 3.14 -2.88
CA LYS A 35 11.54 1.92 -3.71
C LYS A 35 12.39 0.81 -3.08
N LYS A 36 13.35 1.15 -2.21
CA LYS A 36 14.18 0.17 -1.50
C LYS A 36 13.51 -0.41 -0.26
N ARG A 37 12.24 -0.08 0.02
CA ARG A 37 11.48 -0.56 1.19
C ARG A 37 11.41 -2.08 1.27
N ALA A 38 11.19 -2.77 0.17
CA ALA A 38 11.12 -4.24 0.17
C ALA A 38 12.44 -4.89 0.63
N GLU A 39 13.59 -4.33 0.22
CA GLU A 39 14.92 -4.84 0.54
C GLU A 39 15.44 -4.35 1.91
N LYS A 40 15.21 -3.07 2.22
CA LYS A 40 15.86 -2.36 3.35
C LYS A 40 14.89 -1.85 4.41
N GLY A 41 13.59 -2.06 4.21
CA GLY A 41 12.56 -1.62 5.13
C GLY A 41 12.69 -2.36 6.45
N GLN A 42 12.62 -1.62 7.56
CA GLN A 42 12.78 -2.19 8.90
C GLN A 42 11.83 -3.37 9.12
N PHE A 43 10.54 -3.21 8.76
CA PHE A 43 9.54 -4.27 8.85
C PHE A 43 10.00 -5.56 8.17
N ASN A 44 10.42 -5.47 6.91
CA ASN A 44 10.85 -6.62 6.11
C ASN A 44 12.08 -7.34 6.68
N ILE A 45 12.93 -6.62 7.43
CA ILE A 45 14.14 -7.17 8.04
C ILE A 45 13.83 -7.85 9.38
N ILE A 46 13.02 -7.23 10.24
CA ILE A 46 12.91 -7.64 11.65
C ILE A 46 11.62 -8.35 12.02
N TYR A 47 10.54 -8.20 11.25
CA TYR A 47 9.21 -8.64 11.70
C TYR A 47 9.13 -10.14 11.95
N GLU A 48 9.62 -10.94 11.00
CA GLU A 48 9.64 -12.41 11.12
C GLU A 48 10.53 -12.88 12.28
N GLU A 49 11.68 -12.23 12.49
CA GLU A 49 12.55 -12.53 13.63
C GLU A 49 11.85 -12.19 14.94
N LEU A 50 11.23 -11.01 15.05
CA LEU A 50 10.47 -10.64 16.25
C LEU A 50 9.37 -11.67 16.57
N ARG A 51 8.64 -12.17 15.58
CA ARG A 51 7.59 -13.18 15.80
C ARG A 51 8.10 -14.49 16.39
N ARG A 52 9.37 -14.85 16.15
CA ARG A 52 10.01 -16.06 16.73
C ARG A 52 10.38 -15.91 18.19
N PHE A 53 10.46 -14.68 18.70
CA PHE A 53 10.86 -14.34 20.06
C PHE A 53 9.72 -13.59 20.77
N PRO A 54 8.72 -14.29 21.36
CA PRO A 54 7.52 -13.66 21.91
C PRO A 54 7.78 -12.55 22.92
N GLU A 55 8.82 -12.67 23.74
CA GLU A 55 9.24 -11.65 24.70
C GLU A 55 9.76 -10.38 24.03
N LYS A 56 10.51 -10.52 22.93
CA LYS A 56 10.96 -9.38 22.12
C LYS A 56 9.81 -8.77 21.36
N PHE A 57 8.91 -9.59 20.80
CA PHE A 57 7.69 -9.13 20.15
C PHE A 57 6.83 -8.30 21.11
N PHE A 58 6.61 -8.79 22.33
CA PHE A 58 5.87 -8.07 23.36
C PHE A 58 6.56 -6.78 23.76
N SER A 59 7.89 -6.79 23.92
CA SER A 59 8.63 -5.56 24.20
C SER A 59 8.49 -4.52 23.07
N TYR A 60 8.42 -4.98 21.82
CA TYR A 60 8.35 -4.14 20.63
C TYR A 60 6.94 -3.56 20.42
N TYR A 61 5.92 -4.41 20.32
CA TYR A 61 4.54 -4.00 20.00
C TYR A 61 3.63 -3.81 21.23
N LYS A 62 4.14 -4.06 22.44
CA LYS A 62 3.38 -4.00 23.72
C LYS A 62 2.21 -4.97 23.79
N MET A 63 2.24 -6.03 22.97
CA MET A 63 1.22 -7.07 22.95
C MET A 63 1.80 -8.40 22.48
N SER A 64 1.09 -9.49 22.77
CA SER A 64 1.50 -10.82 22.28
C SER A 64 1.33 -10.93 20.76
N VAL A 65 2.02 -11.89 20.15
CA VAL A 65 1.84 -12.22 18.72
C VAL A 65 0.38 -12.53 18.41
N LYS A 66 -0.29 -13.31 19.28
CA LYS A 66 -1.70 -13.66 19.14
C LYS A 66 -2.60 -12.42 19.15
N THR A 67 -2.41 -11.52 20.12
CA THR A 67 -3.18 -10.28 20.22
C THR A 67 -2.97 -9.38 19.01
N PHE A 68 -1.74 -9.32 18.51
CA PHE A 68 -1.43 -8.58 17.28
C PHE A 68 -2.17 -9.17 16.08
N ASP A 69 -2.20 -10.49 15.92
CA ASP A 69 -2.91 -11.15 14.83
C ASP A 69 -4.43 -10.94 14.91
N GLU A 70 -4.99 -11.01 16.13
CA GLU A 70 -6.40 -10.71 16.38
C GLU A 70 -6.73 -9.26 16.00
N LEU A 71 -5.90 -8.30 16.45
CA LEU A 71 -6.05 -6.89 16.10
C LEU A 71 -5.96 -6.70 14.58
N LEU A 72 -4.94 -7.30 13.94
CA LEU A 72 -4.76 -7.26 12.50
C LEU A 72 -6.00 -7.75 11.79
N ASN A 73 -6.57 -8.90 12.18
CA ASN A 73 -7.79 -9.44 11.56
C ASN A 73 -8.99 -8.48 11.66
N ILE A 74 -9.11 -7.73 12.75
CA ILE A 74 -10.19 -6.74 12.94
C ILE A 74 -9.99 -5.54 12.01
N VAL A 75 -8.77 -5.00 11.95
CA VAL A 75 -8.50 -3.75 11.21
C VAL A 75 -8.04 -3.99 9.77
N LYS A 76 -7.89 -5.24 9.35
CA LYS A 76 -7.30 -5.60 8.05
C LYS A 76 -8.03 -4.94 6.89
N SER A 77 -9.36 -4.97 6.88
CA SER A 77 -10.18 -4.37 5.82
C SER A 77 -9.94 -2.87 5.66
N ASP A 78 -9.69 -2.18 6.78
CA ASP A 78 -9.51 -0.73 6.81
C ASP A 78 -8.06 -0.33 6.48
N LEU A 79 -7.12 -1.24 6.72
CA LEU A 79 -5.70 -1.05 6.43
C LEU A 79 -5.30 -1.54 5.04
N GLU A 80 -5.98 -2.53 4.47
CA GLU A 80 -5.72 -2.97 3.12
C GLU A 80 -6.03 -1.86 2.12
N LYS A 81 -5.13 -1.70 1.15
CA LYS A 81 -5.32 -0.82 0.01
C LYS A 81 -5.37 -1.68 -1.23
N GLU A 82 -6.13 -1.23 -2.22
CA GLU A 82 -6.16 -1.88 -3.52
C GLU A 82 -4.75 -1.97 -4.10
N GLN A 83 -4.41 -3.18 -4.57
CA GLN A 83 -3.17 -3.44 -5.28
C GLN A 83 -3.15 -2.56 -6.53
N ASN A 84 -2.21 -1.61 -6.60
CA ASN A 84 -1.97 -0.87 -7.83
C ASN A 84 -1.29 -1.78 -8.87
N ILE A 85 -1.36 -1.40 -10.15
CA ILE A 85 -0.73 -2.12 -11.29
C ILE A 85 0.77 -2.38 -11.06
N LYS A 86 1.41 -1.55 -10.22
CA LYS A 86 2.84 -1.63 -9.89
C LYS A 86 3.15 -2.57 -8.73
N GLY A 87 2.15 -3.11 -8.02
CA GLY A 87 2.33 -4.05 -6.91
C GLY A 87 3.02 -3.47 -5.67
N ASP A 88 3.22 -2.15 -5.59
CA ASP A 88 4.07 -1.49 -4.58
C ASP A 88 3.33 -1.16 -3.27
N THR A 89 2.11 -1.69 -3.11
CA THR A 89 1.22 -1.35 -2.00
C THR A 89 1.79 -1.85 -0.67
N ILE A 90 1.72 -1.03 0.38
CA ILE A 90 2.16 -1.41 1.72
C ILE A 90 1.09 -2.34 2.32
N PRO A 91 1.43 -3.59 2.70
CA PRO A 91 0.47 -4.55 3.21
C PRO A 91 -0.05 -4.13 4.59
N ALA A 92 -1.29 -4.52 4.93
CA ALA A 92 -1.94 -4.13 6.18
C ALA A 92 -1.11 -4.46 7.43
N VAL A 93 -0.42 -5.60 7.44
CA VAL A 93 0.48 -6.02 8.53
C VAL A 93 1.63 -5.03 8.75
N GLU A 94 2.24 -4.53 7.67
CA GLU A 94 3.32 -3.55 7.75
C GLU A 94 2.78 -2.19 8.20
N ARG A 95 1.59 -1.80 7.71
CA ARG A 95 0.92 -0.56 8.16
C ARG A 95 0.59 -0.61 9.65
N LEU A 96 0.06 -1.74 10.14
CA LEU A 96 -0.21 -1.94 11.55
C LEU A 96 1.08 -1.91 12.38
N SER A 97 2.12 -2.60 11.91
CA SER A 97 3.44 -2.59 12.55
C SER A 97 4.01 -1.17 12.71
N ILE A 98 3.97 -0.37 11.66
CA ILE A 98 4.45 1.03 11.69
C ILE A 98 3.60 1.88 12.65
N THR A 99 2.29 1.61 12.75
CA THR A 99 1.36 2.38 13.59
C THR A 99 1.55 2.10 15.08
N LEU A 100 1.87 0.86 15.45
CA LEU A 100 1.97 0.42 16.85
C LEU A 100 3.34 0.63 17.49
N LYS A 101 4.38 0.82 16.69
CA LYS A 101 5.77 0.96 17.14
C LYS A 101 6.00 2.23 17.96
#